data_AF-W2SQL1-F1
#
_entry.id   AF-W2SQL1-F1
#
_cell.length_a   1.000
_cell.length_b   1.000
_cell.length_c   1.000
_cell.angle_alpha   90.00
_cell.angle_beta   90.00
_cell.angle_gamma   90.00
#
_symmetry.space_group_name_H-M   'P 1'
#
loop_
_entity.id
_entity.type
_entity.pdbx_description
1 polymer ?
#
loop_
_entity_poly.entity_id
_entity_poly.type
_entity_poly.pdbx_seq_one_letter_code
_entity_poly.pdbx_strand_id
1 'polypeptide(L)'
;MCTDVFGPMYNADYIAAAVRRTQANYGGAEGYTGTNVVIPNGSIDPWHRLGKYTSNDESVVPILINGTAHCAELANPSDDDTPGLKRAREIIDENIRKWLRKPNNRKD
;
A
#
# COMPACT_ATOMS: atom_id res chain seq x y z
N MET A 1 1.35 3.29 28.48
CA MET A 1 0.68 4.16 27.48
C MET A 1 -0.65 3.57 26.99
N CYS A 2 -0.68 2.46 26.24
CA CYS A 2 -1.95 1.94 25.70
C CYS A 2 -2.94 1.52 26.79
N THR A 3 -2.44 0.83 27.82
CA THR A 3 -3.24 0.43 28.99
C THR A 3 -3.78 1.61 29.78
N ASP A 4 -2.99 2.69 29.85
CA ASP A 4 -3.29 3.86 30.68
C ASP A 4 -4.34 4.76 30.01
N VAL A 5 -4.36 4.79 28.67
CA VAL A 5 -5.26 5.63 27.88
C VAL A 5 -6.54 4.88 27.49
N PHE A 6 -6.43 3.61 27.10
CA PHE A 6 -7.53 2.84 26.51
C PHE A 6 -8.05 1.72 27.42
N GLY A 7 -7.41 1.50 28.57
CA GLY A 7 -7.81 0.50 29.57
C GLY A 7 -6.95 -0.77 29.55
N PRO A 8 -7.01 -1.58 30.63
CA PRO A 8 -6.05 -2.66 30.90
C PRO A 8 -6.05 -3.80 29.88
N MET A 9 -7.14 -3.94 29.09
CA MET A 9 -7.24 -4.92 28.02
C MET A 9 -6.24 -4.66 26.88
N TYR A 10 -5.89 -3.40 26.59
CA TYR A 10 -5.01 -3.02 25.49
C TYR A 10 -3.52 -3.13 25.87
N ASN A 11 -3.16 -4.27 26.44
CA ASN A 11 -1.79 -4.63 26.80
C ASN A 11 -1.01 -5.20 25.59
N ALA A 12 0.27 -5.47 25.78
CA ALA A 12 1.17 -5.94 24.71
C ALA A 12 0.68 -7.25 24.06
N ASP A 13 0.15 -8.19 24.85
CA ASP A 13 -0.34 -9.47 24.34
C ASP A 13 -1.57 -9.31 23.45
N TYR A 14 -2.50 -8.46 23.88
CA TYR A 14 -3.68 -8.13 23.09
C TYR A 14 -3.29 -7.48 21.75
N ILE A 15 -2.37 -6.51 21.77
CA ILE A 15 -1.89 -5.83 20.56
C ILE A 15 -1.17 -6.83 19.63
N ALA A 16 -0.29 -7.68 20.16
CA ALA A 16 0.39 -8.69 19.37
C ALA A 16 -0.60 -9.69 18.75
N ALA A 17 -1.63 -10.09 19.49
CA ALA A 17 -2.70 -10.94 18.97
C ALA A 17 -3.53 -10.23 17.90
N ALA A 18 -3.81 -8.94 18.05
CA ALA A 18 -4.50 -8.13 17.05
C ALA A 18 -3.70 -8.01 15.76
N VAL A 19 -2.39 -7.74 15.84
CA VAL A 19 -1.49 -7.73 14.68
C VAL A 19 -1.54 -9.09 13.96
N ARG A 20 -1.41 -10.21 14.68
CA ARG A 20 -1.50 -11.56 14.09
C ARG A 20 -2.85 -11.80 13.40
N ARG A 21 -3.97 -11.39 14.01
CA ARG A 21 -5.30 -11.52 13.38
C ARG A 21 -5.40 -10.71 12.09
N THR A 22 -4.89 -9.49 12.07
CA THR A 22 -4.86 -8.64 10.86
C THR A 22 -4.03 -9.32 9.77
N GLN A 23 -2.83 -9.81 10.09
CA GLN A 23 -1.99 -10.51 9.12
C GLN A 23 -2.63 -11.81 8.60
N ALA A 24 -3.29 -12.58 9.47
CA ALA A 24 -4.01 -13.78 9.05
C ALA A 24 -5.18 -13.48 8.10
N ASN A 25 -5.87 -12.34 8.31
CA ASN A 25 -7.00 -11.96 7.48
C ASN A 25 -6.60 -11.36 6.13
N TYR A 26 -5.55 -10.52 6.10
CA TYR A 26 -5.14 -9.78 4.89
C TYR A 26 -3.88 -10.32 4.21
N GLY A 27 -3.21 -11.31 4.82
CA GLY A 27 -2.02 -11.97 4.29
C GLY A 27 -0.70 -11.22 4.50
N GLY A 28 -0.75 -9.98 5.00
CA GLY A 28 0.45 -9.13 5.13
C GLY A 28 1.11 -8.82 3.78
N ALA A 29 2.37 -8.39 3.83
CA ALA A 29 3.11 -7.99 2.63
C ALA A 29 3.27 -9.14 1.62
N GLU A 30 3.54 -10.35 2.12
CA GLU A 30 3.83 -11.50 1.27
C GLU A 30 2.56 -12.27 0.84
N GLY A 31 1.56 -12.36 1.71
CA GLY A 31 0.34 -13.14 1.48
C GLY A 31 -0.85 -12.34 0.93
N TYR A 32 -0.67 -11.10 0.50
CA TYR A 32 -1.75 -10.29 -0.09
C TYR A 32 -2.37 -10.98 -1.33
N THR A 33 -3.69 -11.12 -1.33
CA THR A 33 -4.48 -11.81 -2.39
C THR A 33 -5.50 -10.91 -3.09
N GLY A 34 -5.51 -9.60 -2.78
CA GLY A 34 -6.36 -8.65 -3.49
C GLY A 34 -5.92 -8.44 -4.94
N THR A 35 -6.79 -7.82 -5.74
CA THR A 35 -6.57 -7.54 -7.16
C THR A 35 -6.81 -6.05 -7.45
N ASN A 36 -6.27 -5.57 -8.57
CA ASN A 36 -6.45 -4.19 -9.04
C ASN A 36 -5.95 -3.15 -8.02
N VAL A 37 -4.69 -3.26 -7.61
CA VAL A 37 -4.04 -2.32 -6.68
C VAL A 37 -2.67 -1.91 -7.20
N VAL A 38 -2.34 -0.62 -7.07
CA VAL A 38 -0.96 -0.14 -7.16
C VAL A 38 -0.48 0.08 -5.73
N ILE A 39 0.70 -0.45 -5.38
CA ILE A 39 1.29 -0.35 -4.03
C ILE A 39 2.57 0.49 -4.14
N PRO A 40 2.46 1.84 -4.20
CA PRO A 40 3.61 2.72 -4.23
C PRO A 40 4.25 2.85 -2.84
N ASN A 41 5.57 2.85 -2.79
CA ASN A 41 6.34 3.15 -1.59
C ASN A 41 7.51 4.08 -1.94
N GLY A 42 7.80 5.05 -1.10
CA GLY A 42 8.99 5.90 -1.24
C GLY A 42 10.22 5.28 -0.57
N SER A 43 11.40 5.35 -1.19
CA SER A 43 12.62 4.72 -0.64
C SER A 43 13.17 5.38 0.62
N ILE A 44 12.75 6.62 0.93
CA ILE A 44 13.14 7.35 2.15
C ILE A 44 12.14 7.10 3.28
N ASP A 45 10.91 6.68 2.95
CA ASP A 45 9.86 6.42 3.93
C ASP A 45 10.18 5.18 4.78
N PRO A 46 10.42 5.29 6.10
CA PRO A 46 10.76 4.13 6.93
C PRO A 46 9.71 3.00 6.89
N TRP A 47 8.46 3.30 6.54
CA TRP A 47 7.39 2.32 6.41
C TRP A 47 7.51 1.44 5.17
N HIS A 48 8.30 1.86 4.17
CA HIS A 48 8.50 1.11 2.92
C HIS A 48 8.95 -0.33 3.19
N ARG A 49 9.67 -0.57 4.30
CA ARG A 49 10.14 -1.92 4.70
C ARG A 49 9.03 -2.90 5.06
N LEU A 50 7.83 -2.41 5.38
CA LEU A 50 6.65 -3.24 5.65
C LEU A 50 5.75 -3.42 4.41
N GLY A 51 6.13 -2.81 3.28
CA GLY A 51 5.39 -2.86 2.03
C GLY A 51 5.64 -4.14 1.21
N LYS A 52 4.89 -4.28 0.12
CA LYS A 52 5.00 -5.37 -0.85
C LYS A 52 5.84 -4.94 -2.06
N TYR A 53 6.78 -5.78 -2.48
CA TYR A 53 7.67 -5.50 -3.63
C TYR A 53 7.57 -6.51 -4.78
N THR A 54 6.87 -7.61 -4.58
CA THR A 54 6.70 -8.67 -5.58
C THR A 54 5.25 -9.11 -5.62
N SER A 55 4.80 -9.51 -6.80
CA SER A 55 3.46 -10.09 -7.00
C SER A 55 3.50 -11.06 -8.19
N ASN A 56 2.70 -12.13 -8.09
CA ASN A 56 2.40 -13.03 -9.21
C ASN A 56 1.10 -12.66 -9.92
N ASP A 57 0.32 -11.73 -9.37
CA ASP A 57 -0.89 -11.18 -9.99
C ASP A 57 -0.56 -9.89 -10.74
N GLU A 58 -0.79 -9.86 -12.05
CA GLU A 58 -0.51 -8.72 -12.94
C GLU A 58 -1.31 -7.45 -12.61
N SER A 59 -2.39 -7.57 -11.83
CA SER A 59 -3.21 -6.45 -11.38
C SER A 59 -2.75 -5.85 -10.06
N VAL A 60 -1.73 -6.45 -9.42
CA VAL A 60 -1.08 -5.96 -8.20
C VAL A 60 0.29 -5.42 -8.58
N VAL A 61 0.43 -4.10 -8.58
CA VAL A 61 1.59 -3.39 -9.14
C VAL A 61 2.37 -2.72 -8.00
N PRO A 62 3.38 -3.39 -7.41
CA PRO A 62 4.26 -2.76 -6.43
C PRO A 62 5.26 -1.82 -7.11
N ILE A 63 5.51 -0.66 -6.51
CA ILE A 63 6.45 0.34 -7.03
C ILE A 63 7.29 0.89 -5.88
N LEU A 64 8.62 0.85 -6.02
CA LEU A 64 9.54 1.59 -5.14
C LEU A 64 10.00 2.86 -5.86
N ILE A 65 9.62 4.01 -5.31
CA ILE A 65 9.94 5.33 -5.85
C ILE A 65 11.21 5.82 -5.15
N ASN A 66 12.33 5.80 -5.86
CA ASN A 66 13.61 6.21 -5.31
C ASN A 66 13.64 7.71 -5.00
N GLY A 67 14.08 8.06 -3.80
CA GLY A 67 14.28 9.45 -3.37
C GLY A 67 13.02 10.16 -2.85
N THR A 68 11.91 9.45 -2.66
CA THR A 68 10.68 10.05 -2.11
C THR A 68 10.37 9.57 -0.70
N ALA A 69 9.68 10.45 0.04
CA ALA A 69 9.19 10.19 1.39
C ALA A 69 7.75 9.65 1.36
N HIS A 70 7.13 9.58 2.54
CA HIS A 70 5.82 8.98 2.76
C HIS A 70 4.74 9.57 1.84
N CYS A 71 4.14 8.72 1.01
CA CYS A 71 3.01 9.03 0.13
C CYS A 71 3.21 10.24 -0.79
N ALA A 72 4.44 10.48 -1.27
CA ALA A 72 4.74 11.64 -2.13
C ALA A 72 3.89 11.68 -3.41
N GLU A 73 3.50 10.52 -3.93
CA GLU A 73 2.66 10.38 -5.12
C GLU A 73 1.24 10.96 -4.95
N LEU A 74 0.75 11.06 -3.71
CA LEU A 74 -0.55 11.66 -3.40
C LEU A 74 -0.51 13.19 -3.31
N ALA A 75 0.68 13.78 -3.18
CA ALA A 75 0.83 15.23 -3.19
C ALA A 75 0.54 15.81 -4.58
N ASN A 76 0.13 17.08 -4.61
CA ASN A 76 -0.08 17.82 -5.86
C ASN A 76 1.15 17.73 -6.77
N PRO A 77 0.99 17.42 -8.07
CA PRO A 77 2.10 17.41 -9.01
C PRO A 77 2.82 18.76 -9.08
N SER A 78 4.14 18.72 -9.20
CA SER A 78 5.01 19.87 -9.41
C SER A 78 5.98 19.61 -10.57
N ASP A 79 6.40 20.68 -11.25
CA ASP A 79 7.44 20.59 -12.28
C ASP A 79 8.79 20.14 -11.69
N ASP A 80 9.02 20.41 -10.40
CA ASP A 80 10.23 20.00 -9.67
C ASP A 80 10.20 18.54 -9.21
N ASP A 81 9.11 17.80 -9.44
CA ASP A 81 9.02 16.41 -9.04
C ASP A 81 10.09 15.56 -9.73
N THR A 82 10.66 14.62 -8.96
CA THR A 82 11.65 13.70 -9.50
C THR A 82 11.06 12.89 -10.66
N PRO A 83 11.87 12.50 -11.65
CA PRO A 83 11.38 11.68 -12.77
C PRO A 83 10.69 10.38 -12.30
N GLY A 84 11.19 9.77 -11.22
CA GLY A 84 10.60 8.58 -10.61
C GLY A 84 9.19 8.84 -10.05
N LEU A 85 8.98 9.99 -9.40
CA LEU A 85 7.69 10.38 -8.87
C LEU A 85 6.67 10.68 -9.99
N LYS A 86 7.09 11.39 -11.04
CA LYS A 86 6.25 11.62 -12.23
C LYS A 86 5.85 10.29 -12.87
N ARG A 87 6.81 9.38 -13.09
CA ARG A 87 6.53 8.05 -13.66
C ARG A 87 5.60 7.21 -12.78
N ALA A 88 5.74 7.28 -11.45
CA ALA A 88 4.85 6.56 -10.55
C ALA A 88 3.38 7.02 -10.70
N ARG A 89 3.14 8.33 -10.81
CA ARG A 89 1.79 8.87 -11.04
C ARG A 89 1.21 8.45 -12.38
N GLU A 90 2.02 8.38 -13.43
CA GLU A 90 1.59 7.84 -14.74
C GLU A 90 1.18 6.37 -14.62
N ILE A 91 1.98 5.52 -13.97
CA ILE A 91 1.64 4.10 -13.77
C ILE A 91 0.32 3.96 -12.99
N ILE A 92 0.11 4.80 -11.97
CA ILE A 92 -1.15 4.84 -11.20
C ILE A 92 -2.33 5.18 -12.10
N ASP A 93 -2.24 6.26 -12.88
CA ASP A 93 -3.30 6.70 -13.81
C ASP A 93 -3.57 5.66 -14.91
N GLU A 94 -2.53 5.06 -15.50
CA GLU A 94 -2.64 3.98 -16.49
C GLU A 94 -3.44 2.78 -15.94
N ASN A 95 -3.14 2.35 -14.71
CA ASN A 95 -3.85 1.24 -14.06
C ASN A 95 -5.29 1.59 -13.71
N ILE A 96 -5.55 2.79 -13.18
CA ILE A 96 -6.91 3.27 -12.91
C ILE A 96 -7.73 3.26 -14.21
N ARG A 97 -7.19 3.83 -15.30
CA ARG A 97 -7.87 3.81 -16.62
C ARG A 97 -8.12 2.39 -17.12
N LYS A 98 -7.15 1.48 -16.96
CA LYS A 98 -7.29 0.06 -17.32
C LYS A 98 -8.46 -0.59 -16.57
N TRP A 99 -8.61 -0.31 -15.28
CA TRP A 99 -9.68 -0.90 -14.46
C TRP A 99 -11.04 -0.28 -14.73
N LEU A 100 -11.11 1.03 -14.98
CA LEU A 100 -12.36 1.71 -15.35
C LEU A 100 -12.92 1.26 -16.72
N ARG A 101 -12.05 0.82 -17.63
CA ARG A 101 -12.46 0.32 -18.96
C ARG A 101 -13.00 -1.10 -18.95
N LYS A 102 -12.74 -1.89 -17.90
CA LYS A 102 -13.29 -3.25 -17.82
C LYS A 102 -14.79 -3.15 -17.48
N PRO A 103 -15.71 -3.72 -18.29
CA PRO A 103 -17.11 -3.77 -17.91
C PRO A 103 -17.24 -4.50 -16.57
N ASN A 104 -18.10 -3.96 -15.70
CA ASN A 104 -18.36 -4.50 -14.37
C ASN A 104 -19.01 -5.88 -14.50
N ASN A 105 -18.20 -6.95 -14.62
CA ASN A 105 -18.69 -8.33 -14.58
C ASN A 105 -18.97 -8.78 -13.14
N ARG A 106 -19.55 -7.88 -12.32
CA ARG A 106 -20.09 -8.23 -11.03
C ARG A 106 -21.42 -8.94 -11.30
N LYS A 107 -21.38 -10.26 -11.45
CA LYS A 107 -22.54 -11.09 -11.12
C LYS A 107 -22.59 -11.12 -9.61
N ASP A 108 -23.66 -10.54 -9.08
CA ASP A 108 -24.16 -10.57 -7.69
C ASP A 108 -23.37 -11.41 -6.68
#